data_AF-A0A0F6YNB3-F1
#
_entry.id   AF-A0A0F6YNB3-F1
#
_cell.length_a   1.000
_cell.length_b   1.000
_cell.length_c   1.000
_cell.angle_alpha   90.00
_cell.angle_beta   90.00
_cell.angle_gamma   90.00
#
_symmetry.space_group_name_H-M   'P 1'
#
loop_
_entity.id
_entity.type
_entity.pdbx_description
1 polymer ?
#
loop_
_entity_poly.entity_id
_entity_poly.type
_entity_poly.pdbx_seq_one_letter_code
_entity_poly.pdbx_strand_id
1 'polypeptide(L)'
;MVEVTVALVVSSIAGAIAFVSRLSYAGTGRWLVARFDVLKPLGELAASSNDGSALPRALDAWARCAIAPIMGDDEWLASLPGETRVMLARWWRIANGHDAVARVQALLATRCCAWDRVRAIHVVIAANRAGYVTREYTRSAVLHACRELQAAYPSFDAIASEYLVARRRWAQLPADGSGDDASQQRCVANVATFQRRDWDAVPFHLFLCA
;
A
#
# COMPACT_ATOMS: atom_id res chain seq x y z
N MET A 1 -5.57 -36.36 16.71
CA MET A 1 -5.39 -35.71 15.41
C MET A 1 -6.66 -36.00 14.62
N VAL A 2 -7.47 -34.99 14.31
CA VAL A 2 -8.72 -35.18 13.56
C VAL A 2 -8.47 -34.61 12.18
N GLU A 3 -8.45 -35.47 11.15
CA GLU A 3 -8.44 -35.01 9.76
C GLU A 3 -9.90 -34.81 9.33
N VAL A 4 -10.22 -33.60 8.89
CA VAL A 4 -11.52 -33.30 8.27
C VAL A 4 -11.24 -32.85 6.85
N THR A 5 -11.63 -33.69 5.89
CA THR A 5 -11.62 -33.34 4.47
C THR A 5 -12.94 -32.67 4.13
N VAL A 6 -12.91 -31.38 3.81
CA VAL A 6 -14.09 -30.65 3.30
C VAL A 6 -13.87 -30.37 1.83
N ALA A 7 -14.73 -30.94 0.97
CA ALA A 7 -14.78 -30.61 -0.44
C ALA A 7 -15.81 -29.49 -0.64
N LEU A 8 -15.39 -28.34 -1.17
CA LEU A 8 -16.29 -27.26 -1.53
C LEU A 8 -16.46 -27.26 -3.05
N VAL A 9 -17.66 -27.59 -3.53
CA VAL A 9 -18.01 -27.53 -4.96
C VAL A 9 -18.75 -26.22 -5.21
N VAL A 10 -18.10 -25.26 -5.86
CA VAL A 10 -18.75 -24.04 -6.33
C VAL A 10 -19.09 -24.24 -7.80
N SER A 11 -20.38 -24.34 -8.10
CA SER A 11 -20.87 -24.49 -9.47
C SER A 11 -21.10 -23.12 -10.09
N SER A 12 -20.37 -22.79 -11.16
CA SER A 12 -20.71 -21.67 -12.05
C SER A 12 -21.15 -22.25 -13.40
N ILE A 13 -22.00 -21.51 -14.13
CA ILE A 13 -22.69 -21.94 -15.37
C ILE A 13 -21.72 -22.33 -16.51
N ALA A 14 -20.40 -22.21 -16.35
CA ALA A 14 -19.40 -22.60 -17.35
C ALA A 14 -18.44 -23.74 -16.95
N GLY A 15 -18.70 -24.48 -15.87
CA GLY A 15 -17.95 -25.72 -15.55
C GLY A 15 -17.53 -25.81 -14.09
N ALA A 16 -17.60 -27.02 -13.55
CA ALA A 16 -17.24 -27.32 -12.17
C ALA A 16 -15.70 -27.40 -12.02
N ILE A 17 -15.12 -26.52 -11.22
CA ILE A 17 -13.73 -26.66 -10.75
C ILE A 17 -13.80 -27.24 -9.34
N ALA A 18 -13.31 -28.47 -9.18
CA ALA A 18 -13.19 -29.09 -7.87
C ALA A 18 -11.90 -28.63 -7.19
N PHE A 19 -12.01 -27.97 -6.05
CA PHE A 19 -10.88 -27.63 -5.19
C PHE A 19 -10.78 -28.67 -4.06
N VAL A 20 -9.61 -29.32 -3.93
CA VAL A 20 -9.30 -30.16 -2.77
C VAL A 20 -8.24 -29.44 -1.96
N SER A 21 -8.61 -28.97 -0.77
CA SER A 21 -7.69 -28.33 0.17
C SER A 21 -7.43 -29.27 1.34
N ARG A 22 -6.16 -29.51 1.68
CA ARG A 22 -5.77 -30.24 2.90
C ARG A 22 -5.57 -29.24 4.04
N LEU A 23 -6.35 -29.39 5.12
CA LEU A 23 -6.19 -28.62 6.35
C LEU A 23 -5.56 -29.54 7.41
N SER A 24 -4.37 -29.19 7.89
CA SER A 24 -3.74 -29.85 9.04
C SER A 24 -3.85 -28.97 10.27
N TYR A 25 -4.38 -29.54 11.36
CA TYR A 25 -4.66 -28.85 12.62
C TYR A 25 -3.63 -29.22 13.70
N ALA A 26 -3.01 -28.21 14.32
CA ALA A 26 -2.34 -28.36 15.61
C ALA A 26 -2.52 -27.06 16.43
N GLY A 27 -3.31 -27.12 17.51
CA GLY A 27 -3.30 -26.09 18.56
C GLY A 27 -4.65 -25.46 18.89
N THR A 28 -4.93 -25.39 20.18
CA THR A 28 -6.20 -24.97 20.80
C THR A 28 -6.35 -23.44 20.85
N GLY A 29 -7.40 -22.93 20.20
CA GLY A 29 -8.08 -21.71 20.62
C GLY A 29 -7.76 -20.41 19.87
N ARG A 30 -8.79 -19.97 19.12
CA ARG A 30 -9.07 -18.62 18.59
C ARG A 30 -8.40 -18.16 17.28
N TRP A 31 -9.31 -17.83 16.35
CA TRP A 31 -9.20 -17.19 15.03
C TRP A 31 -8.75 -18.08 13.88
N LEU A 32 -9.71 -18.36 13.00
CA LEU A 32 -9.54 -19.02 11.72
C LEU A 32 -9.32 -17.93 10.68
N VAL A 33 -8.07 -17.62 10.34
CA VAL A 33 -7.74 -16.73 9.24
C VAL A 33 -7.74 -17.56 7.96
N ALA A 34 -8.84 -17.52 7.22
CA ALA A 34 -8.87 -18.04 5.86
C ALA A 34 -8.10 -17.07 4.96
N ARG A 35 -6.85 -17.43 4.63
CA ARG A 35 -6.02 -16.69 3.69
C ARG A 35 -6.45 -17.09 2.28
N PHE A 36 -7.12 -16.17 1.58
CA PHE A 36 -7.41 -16.30 0.14
C PHE A 36 -6.49 -15.37 -0.63
N ASP A 37 -5.26 -15.84 -0.90
CA ASP A 37 -4.38 -15.18 -1.85
C ASP A 37 -4.63 -15.78 -3.24
N VAL A 38 -5.45 -15.08 -4.03
CA VAL A 38 -5.39 -15.16 -5.49
C VAL A 38 -5.22 -13.73 -6.00
N LEU A 39 -4.00 -13.23 -5.91
CA LEU A 39 -3.58 -12.11 -6.75
C LEU A 39 -3.51 -12.64 -8.18
N LYS A 40 -4.59 -12.48 -8.94
CA LYS A 40 -4.49 -12.60 -10.40
C LYS A 40 -3.42 -11.62 -10.88
N PRO A 41 -2.60 -11.98 -11.87
CA PRO A 41 -1.74 -11.01 -12.56
C PRO A 41 -2.59 -9.80 -12.96
N LEU A 42 -2.16 -8.59 -12.62
CA LEU A 42 -2.92 -7.36 -12.89
C LEU A 42 -3.25 -7.17 -14.38
N GLY A 43 -2.50 -7.82 -15.28
CA GLY A 43 -2.82 -7.92 -16.71
C GLY A 43 -4.19 -8.54 -17.01
N GLU A 44 -4.69 -9.46 -16.17
CA GLU A 44 -6.03 -10.04 -16.30
C GLU A 44 -7.13 -9.17 -15.67
N LEU A 45 -6.82 -8.36 -14.65
CA LEU A 45 -7.76 -7.43 -14.02
C LEU A 45 -8.08 -6.22 -14.90
N ALA A 46 -7.12 -5.77 -15.70
CA ALA A 46 -7.32 -4.72 -16.69
C ALA A 46 -8.16 -5.21 -17.89
N ALA A 47 -8.02 -6.47 -18.27
CA ALA A 47 -8.76 -7.08 -19.39
C ALA A 47 -10.21 -7.49 -19.04
N SER A 48 -10.54 -7.68 -17.75
CA SER A 48 -11.85 -8.23 -17.35
C SER A 48 -12.87 -7.20 -16.84
N SER A 49 -12.55 -5.91 -16.76
CA SER A 49 -13.47 -4.89 -16.21
C SER A 49 -13.96 -3.92 -17.29
N ASN A 50 -15.13 -4.21 -17.86
CA ASN A 50 -15.90 -3.25 -18.67
C ASN A 50 -16.69 -2.24 -17.82
N ASP A 51 -16.49 -2.19 -16.49
CA ASP A 51 -17.32 -1.42 -15.55
C ASP A 51 -16.64 -0.16 -14.96
N GLY A 52 -15.45 0.20 -15.45
CA GLY A 52 -14.70 1.37 -14.94
C GLY A 52 -14.09 1.19 -13.53
N SER A 53 -14.17 -0.01 -12.94
CA SER A 53 -13.64 -0.31 -11.60
C SER A 53 -12.18 -0.79 -11.57
N ALA A 54 -11.59 -1.18 -12.71
CA ALA A 54 -10.19 -1.60 -12.80
C ALA A 54 -9.18 -0.50 -12.42
N LEU A 55 -9.38 0.73 -12.89
CA LEU A 55 -8.45 1.84 -12.64
C LEU A 55 -8.36 2.19 -11.15
N PRO A 56 -9.46 2.28 -10.38
CA PRO A 56 -9.41 2.38 -8.92
C PRO A 56 -8.57 1.27 -8.26
N ARG A 57 -8.78 0.00 -8.64
CA ARG A 57 -8.05 -1.13 -8.04
C ARG A 57 -6.56 -1.10 -8.36
N ALA A 58 -6.20 -0.75 -9.60
CA ALA A 58 -4.82 -0.62 -10.02
C ALA A 58 -4.11 0.54 -9.31
N LEU A 59 -4.78 1.69 -9.15
CA LEU A 59 -4.26 2.83 -8.39
C LEU A 59 -4.04 2.47 -6.91
N ASP A 60 -4.99 1.75 -6.30
CA ASP A 60 -4.86 1.30 -4.91
C ASP A 60 -3.68 0.33 -4.73
N ALA A 61 -3.51 -0.64 -5.65
CA ALA A 61 -2.37 -1.56 -5.63
C ALA A 61 -1.03 -0.83 -5.81
N TRP A 62 -0.97 0.11 -6.75
CA TRP A 62 0.24 0.93 -6.97
C TRP A 62 0.58 1.79 -5.75
N ALA A 63 -0.42 2.45 -5.16
CA ALA A 63 -0.24 3.26 -3.96
C ALA A 63 0.29 2.42 -2.80
N ARG A 64 -0.19 1.17 -2.63
CA ARG A 64 0.36 0.23 -1.64
C ARG A 64 1.83 -0.08 -1.90
N CYS A 65 2.19 -0.40 -3.14
CA CYS A 65 3.59 -0.65 -3.50
C CYS A 65 4.49 0.56 -3.23
N ALA A 66 4.00 1.78 -3.48
CA ALA A 66 4.76 3.00 -3.23
C ALA A 66 4.94 3.32 -1.74
N ILE A 67 3.94 3.05 -0.89
CA ILE A 67 4.03 3.28 0.57
C ILE A 67 4.63 2.11 1.36
N ALA A 68 4.93 0.99 0.70
CA ALA A 68 5.56 -0.18 1.30
C ALA A 68 6.79 0.14 2.17
N PRO A 69 7.70 1.08 1.81
CA PRO A 69 8.83 1.44 2.68
C PRO A 69 8.39 1.94 4.06
N ILE A 70 7.24 2.61 4.14
CA ILE A 70 6.69 3.15 5.40
C ILE A 70 5.99 2.05 6.19
N MET A 71 5.16 1.26 5.50
CA MET A 71 4.15 0.44 6.14
C MET A 71 4.54 -1.03 6.28
N GLY A 72 5.37 -1.56 5.38
CA GLY A 72 5.55 -3.00 5.29
C GLY A 72 4.23 -3.70 5.01
N ASP A 73 4.09 -4.90 5.56
CA ASP A 73 2.86 -5.71 5.47
C ASP A 73 1.78 -5.24 6.47
N ASP A 74 2.05 -4.22 7.29
CA ASP A 74 1.11 -3.80 8.33
C ASP A 74 -0.19 -3.25 7.72
N GLU A 75 -1.28 -3.94 8.03
CA GLU A 75 -2.64 -3.59 7.65
C GLU A 75 -3.15 -2.39 8.46
N TRP A 76 -2.53 -1.23 8.33
CA TRP A 76 -3.19 0.01 8.76
C TRP A 76 -4.46 0.29 7.93
N LEU A 77 -4.60 -0.39 6.78
CA LEU A 77 -5.87 -0.59 6.08
C LEU A 77 -6.98 -1.16 6.98
N ALA A 78 -6.63 -1.92 8.02
CA ALA A 78 -7.54 -2.48 9.02
C ALA A 78 -7.66 -1.62 10.30
N SER A 79 -6.89 -0.53 10.43
CA SER A 79 -6.97 0.35 11.61
C SER A 79 -8.30 1.10 11.68
N LEU A 80 -8.81 1.30 12.90
CA LEU A 80 -10.09 1.98 13.10
C LEU A 80 -9.95 3.49 12.81
N PRO A 81 -11.02 4.18 12.36
CA PRO A 81 -10.97 5.62 12.10
C PRO A 81 -10.45 6.45 13.28
N GLY A 82 -10.78 6.05 14.52
CA GLY A 82 -10.30 6.71 15.74
C GLY A 82 -8.77 6.63 15.92
N GLU A 83 -8.18 5.47 15.66
CA GLU A 83 -6.73 5.26 15.74
C GLU A 83 -6.00 6.06 14.66
N THR A 84 -6.57 6.10 13.45
CA THR A 84 -6.04 6.91 12.35
C THR A 84 -6.03 8.41 12.71
N ARG A 85 -7.08 8.92 13.36
CA ARG A 85 -7.11 10.32 13.83
C ARG A 85 -6.04 10.62 14.87
N VAL A 86 -5.81 9.72 15.83
CA VAL A 86 -4.75 9.88 16.85
C VAL A 86 -3.37 9.93 16.20
N MET A 87 -3.10 9.04 15.25
CA MET A 87 -1.85 8.98 14.50
C MET A 87 -1.62 10.25 13.66
N LEU A 88 -2.66 10.73 12.95
CA LEU A 88 -2.61 11.99 12.19
C LEU A 88 -2.36 13.20 13.09
N ALA A 89 -3.04 13.29 14.24
CA ALA A 89 -2.84 14.39 15.19
C ALA A 89 -1.41 14.37 15.76
N ARG A 90 -0.95 13.21 16.24
CA ARG A 90 0.33 13.08 16.94
C ARG A 90 1.53 13.26 16.02
N TRP A 91 1.55 12.59 14.88
CA TRP A 91 2.74 12.50 14.03
C TRP A 91 2.73 13.50 12.88
N TRP A 92 1.54 13.92 12.44
CA TRP A 92 1.39 14.84 11.31
C TRP A 92 0.88 16.22 11.70
N ARG A 93 0.39 16.40 12.93
CA ARG A 93 -0.28 17.63 13.38
C ARG A 93 -1.49 17.96 12.50
N ILE A 94 -2.28 16.95 12.16
CA ILE A 94 -3.53 17.07 11.39
C ILE A 94 -4.69 16.74 12.32
N ALA A 95 -5.57 17.72 12.58
CA ALA A 95 -6.73 17.54 13.45
C ALA A 95 -8.07 17.53 12.70
N ASN A 96 -8.10 18.02 11.46
CA ASN A 96 -9.32 18.17 10.66
C ASN A 96 -9.02 18.12 9.14
N GLY A 97 -10.08 18.26 8.33
CA GLY A 97 -10.00 18.25 6.87
C GLY A 97 -9.15 19.37 6.26
N HIS A 98 -9.22 20.58 6.81
CA HIS A 98 -8.42 21.70 6.32
C HIS A 98 -6.92 21.45 6.54
N ASP A 99 -6.52 20.98 7.73
CA ASP A 99 -5.13 20.62 8.03
C ASP A 99 -4.61 19.51 7.11
N ALA A 100 -5.46 18.51 6.82
CA ALA A 100 -5.13 17.41 5.94
C ALA A 100 -4.87 17.89 4.51
N VAL A 101 -5.77 18.70 3.95
CA VAL A 101 -5.62 19.28 2.61
C VAL A 101 -4.36 20.14 2.54
N ALA A 102 -4.16 21.04 3.50
CA ALA A 102 -2.98 21.89 3.54
C ALA A 102 -1.67 21.09 3.63
N ARG A 103 -1.64 20.01 4.43
CA ARG A 103 -0.45 19.16 4.55
C ARG A 103 -0.17 18.39 3.26
N VAL A 104 -1.19 17.82 2.62
CA VAL A 104 -1.02 17.11 1.34
C VAL A 104 -0.55 18.08 0.26
N GLN A 105 -1.16 19.25 0.14
CA GLN A 105 -0.72 20.28 -0.82
C GLN A 105 0.71 20.74 -0.56
N ALA A 106 1.11 20.94 0.70
CA ALA A 106 2.48 21.30 1.03
C ALA A 106 3.49 20.23 0.58
N LEU A 107 3.17 18.94 0.78
CA LEU A 107 4.01 17.83 0.32
C LEU A 107 4.03 17.68 -1.21
N LEU A 108 2.96 18.08 -1.90
CA LEU A 108 2.90 18.05 -3.37
C LEU A 108 3.54 19.29 -4.02
N ALA A 109 3.60 20.42 -3.32
CA ALA A 109 4.21 21.65 -3.84
C ALA A 109 5.75 21.62 -3.84
N THR A 110 6.38 20.73 -3.07
CA THR A 110 7.85 20.56 -3.10
C THR A 110 8.30 19.97 -4.44
N ARG A 111 9.57 20.21 -4.79
CA ARG A 111 10.21 19.52 -5.93
C ARG A 111 10.03 18.01 -5.73
N CYS A 112 9.53 17.33 -6.77
CA CYS A 112 9.26 15.90 -6.69
C CYS A 112 10.48 15.11 -6.20
N CYS A 113 10.29 14.44 -5.06
CA CYS A 113 11.18 13.43 -4.49
C CYS A 113 10.32 12.30 -3.90
N ALA A 114 10.85 11.08 -3.80
CA ALA A 114 10.08 9.95 -3.32
C ALA A 114 9.67 10.14 -1.85
N TRP A 115 10.53 10.75 -1.03
CA TRP A 115 10.18 11.09 0.36
C TRP A 115 8.85 11.83 0.51
N ASP A 116 8.68 12.95 -0.18
CA ASP A 116 7.48 13.77 0.00
C ASP A 116 6.26 13.16 -0.70
N ARG A 117 6.42 12.56 -1.88
CA ARG A 117 5.29 11.97 -2.62
C ARG A 117 4.75 10.71 -1.97
N VAL A 118 5.62 9.82 -1.49
CA VAL A 118 5.18 8.64 -0.73
C VAL A 118 4.47 9.06 0.55
N ARG A 119 4.98 10.10 1.24
CA ARG A 119 4.31 10.68 2.41
C ARG A 119 2.97 11.34 2.07
N ALA A 120 2.86 12.02 0.94
CA ALA A 120 1.60 12.62 0.48
C ALA A 120 0.53 11.54 0.24
N ILE A 121 0.90 10.45 -0.45
CA ILE A 121 0.02 9.27 -0.68
C ILE A 121 -0.42 8.69 0.67
N HIS A 122 0.52 8.47 1.59
CA HIS A 122 0.21 7.92 2.91
C HIS A 122 -0.75 8.83 3.69
N VAL A 123 -0.47 10.12 3.78
CA VAL A 123 -1.28 11.09 4.53
C VAL A 123 -2.68 11.21 3.96
N VAL A 124 -2.85 11.27 2.63
CA VAL A 124 -4.18 11.46 2.05
C VAL A 124 -5.07 10.23 2.22
N ILE A 125 -4.52 9.02 2.13
CA ILE A 125 -5.26 7.77 2.41
C ILE A 125 -5.67 7.73 3.90
N ALA A 126 -4.78 8.17 4.80
CA ALA A 126 -5.09 8.24 6.23
C ALA A 126 -6.17 9.29 6.53
N ALA A 127 -6.08 10.46 5.93
CA ALA A 127 -7.08 11.51 6.08
C ALA A 127 -8.46 11.05 5.60
N ASN A 128 -8.53 10.27 4.52
CA ASN A 128 -9.79 9.70 4.04
C ASN A 128 -10.40 8.73 5.06
N ARG A 129 -9.59 7.81 5.60
CA ARG A 129 -10.04 6.87 6.65
C ARG A 129 -10.51 7.57 7.91
N ALA A 130 -9.84 8.66 8.31
CA ALA A 130 -10.25 9.49 9.42
C ALA A 130 -11.57 10.25 9.19
N GLY A 131 -12.07 10.27 7.95
CA GLY A 131 -13.24 11.05 7.53
C GLY A 131 -12.94 12.54 7.35
N TYR A 132 -11.68 12.92 7.17
CA TYR A 132 -11.25 14.31 7.01
C TYR A 132 -11.33 14.80 5.57
N VAL A 133 -11.19 13.91 4.58
CA VAL A 133 -11.27 14.22 3.15
C VAL A 133 -12.11 13.21 2.41
N THR A 134 -12.68 13.62 1.27
CA THR A 134 -13.52 12.74 0.44
C THR A 134 -12.70 11.72 -0.34
N ARG A 135 -13.38 10.69 -0.86
CA ARG A 135 -12.75 9.67 -1.70
C ARG A 135 -12.24 10.26 -3.01
N GLU A 136 -12.97 11.23 -3.57
CA GLU A 136 -12.64 11.92 -4.82
C GLU A 136 -11.36 12.73 -4.67
N TYR A 137 -11.24 13.50 -3.58
CA TYR A 137 -10.01 14.23 -3.26
C TYR A 137 -8.82 13.28 -3.11
N THR A 138 -9.02 12.19 -2.37
CA THR A 138 -8.00 11.17 -2.14
C THR A 138 -7.50 10.58 -3.45
N ARG A 139 -8.42 10.18 -4.33
CA ARG A 139 -8.08 9.64 -5.65
C ARG A 139 -7.28 10.64 -6.49
N SER A 140 -7.71 11.91 -6.51
CA SER A 140 -7.04 12.97 -7.26
C SER A 140 -5.60 13.19 -6.77
N ALA A 141 -5.41 13.31 -5.45
CA ALA A 141 -4.10 13.52 -4.84
C ALA A 141 -3.16 12.32 -5.01
N VAL A 142 -3.66 11.09 -4.82
CA VAL A 142 -2.88 9.87 -5.06
C VAL A 142 -2.46 9.80 -6.52
N LEU A 143 -3.39 9.99 -7.47
CA LEU A 143 -3.07 9.95 -8.89
C LEU A 143 -2.00 10.98 -9.29
N HIS A 144 -2.08 12.20 -8.75
CA HIS A 144 -1.09 13.24 -8.98
C HIS A 144 0.31 12.80 -8.49
N ALA A 145 0.42 12.34 -7.24
CA ALA A 145 1.67 11.87 -6.68
C ALA A 145 2.25 10.67 -7.46
N CYS A 146 1.40 9.70 -7.84
CA CYS A 146 1.82 8.53 -8.61
C CYS A 146 2.39 8.92 -9.98
N ARG A 147 1.77 9.87 -10.68
CA ARG A 147 2.25 10.35 -11.99
C ARG A 147 3.61 11.02 -11.88
N GLU A 148 3.80 11.88 -10.89
CA GLU A 148 5.10 12.54 -10.68
C GLU A 148 6.19 11.54 -10.31
N LEU A 149 5.86 10.54 -9.48
CA LEU A 149 6.78 9.45 -9.15
C LEU A 149 7.14 8.61 -10.38
N GLN A 150 6.16 8.22 -11.21
CA GLN A 150 6.41 7.47 -12.45
C GLN A 150 7.22 8.26 -13.48
N ALA A 151 7.07 9.59 -13.50
CA ALA A 151 7.84 10.46 -14.39
C ALA A 151 9.29 10.65 -13.89
N ALA A 152 9.51 10.65 -12.57
CA ALA A 152 10.81 10.91 -11.97
C ALA A 152 11.69 9.66 -11.75
N TYR A 153 11.08 8.48 -11.64
CA TYR A 153 11.78 7.24 -11.27
C TYR A 153 11.46 6.10 -12.25
N PRO A 154 12.42 5.21 -12.55
CA PRO A 154 12.23 4.11 -13.50
C PRO A 154 11.53 2.87 -12.92
N SER A 155 11.43 2.74 -11.59
CA SER A 155 10.85 1.56 -10.93
C SER A 155 10.48 1.84 -9.47
N PHE A 156 9.75 0.91 -8.85
CA PHE A 156 9.50 0.94 -7.41
C PHE A 156 10.79 0.86 -6.58
N ASP A 157 11.79 0.09 -7.02
CA ASP A 157 13.11 0.03 -6.37
C ASP A 157 13.79 1.40 -6.30
N ALA A 158 13.71 2.18 -7.39
CA ALA A 158 14.29 3.50 -7.44
C ALA A 158 13.57 4.48 -6.50
N ILE A 159 12.23 4.40 -6.43
CA ILE A 159 11.43 5.18 -5.47
C ILE A 159 11.83 4.82 -4.04
N ALA A 160 11.90 3.53 -3.71
CA ALA A 160 12.22 3.09 -2.36
C ALA A 160 13.65 3.43 -1.94
N SER A 161 14.61 3.30 -2.86
CA SER A 161 16.00 3.66 -2.62
C SER A 161 16.13 5.16 -2.34
N GLU A 162 15.50 6.01 -3.15
CA GLU A 162 15.49 7.46 -2.89
C GLU A 162 14.80 7.77 -1.57
N TYR A 163 13.65 7.14 -1.31
CA TYR A 163 12.88 7.33 -0.08
C TYR A 163 13.74 7.04 1.16
N LEU A 164 14.48 5.93 1.18
CA LEU A 164 15.34 5.57 2.30
C LEU A 164 16.49 6.57 2.49
N VAL A 165 17.10 7.04 1.41
CA VAL A 165 18.17 8.06 1.45
C VAL A 165 17.63 9.38 2.00
N ALA A 166 16.49 9.84 1.49
CA ALA A 166 15.88 11.09 1.91
C ALA A 166 15.34 11.01 3.36
N ARG A 167 14.76 9.87 3.78
CA ARG A 167 14.40 9.60 5.18
C ARG A 167 15.60 9.74 6.10
N ARG A 168 16.72 9.11 5.71
CA ARG A 168 17.97 9.12 6.47
C ARG A 168 18.49 10.55 6.64
N ARG A 169 18.49 11.35 5.56
CA ARG A 169 18.85 12.77 5.60
C ARG A 169 17.93 13.58 6.49
N TRP A 170 16.62 13.38 6.39
CA TRP A 170 15.62 14.05 7.22
C TRP A 170 15.81 13.74 8.71
N ALA A 171 16.10 12.48 9.04
CA ALA A 171 16.39 12.03 10.40
C ALA A 171 17.82 12.32 10.86
N GLN A 172 18.65 12.97 10.02
CA GLN A 172 20.05 13.31 10.30
C GLN A 172 20.91 12.08 10.68
N LEU A 173 20.62 10.93 10.06
CA LEU A 173 21.30 9.66 10.33
C LEU A 173 22.54 9.49 9.43
N PRO A 174 23.62 8.82 9.91
CA PRO A 174 24.83 8.55 9.12
C PRO A 174 24.56 7.70 7.87
N ALA A 175 25.24 7.91 6.75
CA ALA A 175 24.95 7.20 5.49
C ALA A 175 25.16 5.67 5.54
N ASP A 176 26.03 5.20 6.42
CA ASP A 176 26.46 3.80 6.55
C ASP A 176 25.49 2.91 7.35
N GLY A 177 24.42 3.46 7.92
CA GLY A 177 23.47 2.70 8.73
C GLY A 177 23.87 2.51 10.18
N SER A 178 25.03 2.99 10.62
CA SER A 178 25.51 2.85 12.00
C SER A 178 24.59 3.48 13.05
N GLY A 179 23.83 4.51 12.67
CA GLY A 179 22.89 5.22 13.55
C GLY A 179 21.43 4.79 13.41
N ASP A 180 21.12 3.68 12.73
CA ASP A 180 19.73 3.32 12.45
C ASP A 180 18.95 2.97 13.70
N ASP A 181 17.92 3.77 13.99
CA ASP A 181 16.92 3.44 15.00
C ASP A 181 16.00 2.30 14.52
N ALA A 182 15.23 1.74 15.45
CA ALA A 182 14.29 0.66 15.15
C ALA A 182 13.28 1.01 14.04
N SER A 183 12.98 2.30 13.85
CA SER A 183 12.05 2.72 12.80
C SER A 183 12.71 2.75 11.41
N GLN A 184 13.97 3.17 11.30
CA GLN A 184 14.74 3.11 10.06
C GLN A 184 15.02 1.66 9.67
N GLN A 185 15.41 0.82 10.63
CA GLN A 185 15.62 -0.61 10.41
C GLN A 185 14.35 -1.29 9.87
N ARG A 186 13.18 -0.97 10.43
CA ARG A 186 11.90 -1.45 9.90
C ARG A 186 11.65 -1.00 8.46
N CYS A 187 11.90 0.27 8.12
CA CYS A 187 11.70 0.74 6.75
C CYS A 187 12.58 -0.01 5.75
N VAL A 188 13.85 -0.25 6.10
CA VAL A 188 14.80 -1.03 5.29
C VAL A 188 14.32 -2.47 5.13
N ALA A 189 13.87 -3.11 6.22
CA ALA A 189 13.34 -4.47 6.17
C ALA A 189 12.08 -4.57 5.29
N ASN A 190 11.18 -3.58 5.37
CA ASN A 190 9.96 -3.52 4.57
C ASN A 190 10.28 -3.48 3.07
N VAL A 191 11.24 -2.63 2.66
CA VAL A 191 11.70 -2.56 1.27
C VAL A 191 12.20 -3.93 0.79
N ALA A 192 13.05 -4.59 1.57
CA ALA A 192 13.60 -5.90 1.21
C ALA A 192 12.51 -6.99 1.07
N THR A 193 11.43 -6.92 1.84
CA THR A 193 10.29 -7.85 1.73
C THR A 193 9.49 -7.62 0.45
N PHE A 194 9.14 -6.36 0.16
CA PHE A 194 8.30 -6.03 -1.00
C PHE A 194 8.99 -6.24 -2.34
N GLN A 195 10.30 -6.00 -2.40
CA GLN A 195 11.15 -6.33 -3.54
C GLN A 195 11.02 -7.78 -3.98
N ARG A 196 10.81 -8.71 -3.04
CA ARG A 196 10.79 -10.15 -3.32
C ARG A 196 9.41 -10.70 -3.68
N ARG A 197 8.34 -9.94 -3.45
CA ARG A 197 6.96 -10.48 -3.46
C ARG A 197 6.02 -9.73 -4.38
N ASP A 198 6.00 -8.40 -4.32
CA ASP A 198 4.84 -7.62 -4.77
C ASP A 198 5.15 -6.61 -5.88
N TRP A 199 6.39 -6.08 -5.96
CA TRP A 199 6.72 -5.09 -7.00
C TRP A 199 6.70 -5.66 -8.41
N ASP A 200 7.00 -6.95 -8.58
CA ASP A 200 6.91 -7.62 -9.89
C ASP A 200 5.46 -7.87 -10.32
N ALA A 201 4.51 -7.91 -9.38
CA ALA A 201 3.11 -8.20 -9.66
C ALA A 201 2.31 -6.96 -10.09
N VAL A 202 2.82 -5.74 -9.80
CA VAL A 202 2.15 -4.47 -10.10
C VAL A 202 2.90 -3.73 -11.21
N PRO A 203 2.27 -3.48 -12.38
CA PRO A 203 2.92 -2.72 -13.44
C PRO A 203 3.34 -1.34 -12.95
N PHE A 204 4.60 -0.98 -13.13
CA PHE A 204 5.10 0.30 -12.64
C PHE A 204 4.49 1.49 -13.39
N HIS A 205 4.37 1.41 -14.72
CA HIS A 205 3.85 2.48 -15.58
C HIS A 205 2.34 2.33 -15.84
N LEU A 206 1.52 2.60 -14.84
CA LEU A 206 0.06 2.54 -14.96
C LEU A 206 -0.57 3.74 -15.71
N PHE A 207 0.07 4.92 -15.66
CA PHE A 207 -0.57 6.18 -16.06
C PHE A 207 0.11 6.90 -17.22
N LEU A 208 1.14 6.28 -17.82
CA LEU A 208 1.91 6.84 -18.93
C LEU A 208 1.43 6.35 -20.31
N CYS A 209 0.50 5.39 -20.35
CA CYS A 209 -0.19 4.98 -21.57
C CYS A 209 -1.61 5.55 -21.56
N ALA A 210 -1.75 6.86 -21.77
CA ALA A 210 -3.00 7.53 -22.11
C ALA A 210 -2.72 8.70 -23.03
#